data_AF-A0AAW8G4L8-F1
#
_entry.id   AF-A0AAW8G4L8-F1
#
_cell.length_a   1.000
_cell.length_b   1.000
_cell.length_c   1.000
_cell.angle_alpha   90.00
_cell.angle_beta   90.00
_cell.angle_gamma   90.00
#
_symmetry.space_group_name_H-M   'P 1'
#
loop_
_entity.id
_entity.type
_entity.pdbx_description
1 polymer ?
#
loop_
_entity_poly.entity_id
_entity_poly.type
_entity_poly.pdbx_seq_one_letter_code
_entity_poly.pdbx_strand_id
1 'polypeptide(L)'
;MRHIAVITSVCMSIMLSACKNIASISQTDNRLTDIINSADVVLVDVRIPEQYREGTADRAVNIPLRELPKRINELKGKKVVVFCNKGIQADQAMQILKKNRIKAYDGTTWKNIQAIQHLNNTENH
;
A
#
# COMPACT_ATOMS: atom_id res chain seq x y z
N MET A 1 53.30 -15.17 39.04
CA MET A 1 53.58 -14.69 37.67
C MET A 1 53.74 -15.89 36.76
N ARG A 2 53.14 -15.81 35.55
CA ARG A 2 53.32 -16.69 34.37
C ARG A 2 52.36 -17.88 34.22
N HIS A 3 51.19 -17.54 33.67
CA HIS A 3 50.48 -18.20 32.57
C HIS A 3 50.50 -19.74 32.47
N ILE A 4 49.36 -20.35 32.80
CA ILE A 4 48.96 -21.69 32.37
C ILE A 4 48.77 -21.65 30.85
N ALA A 5 49.61 -22.40 30.15
CA ALA A 5 49.51 -22.61 28.72
C ALA A 5 48.84 -23.98 28.45
N VAL A 6 48.01 -23.98 27.41
CA VAL A 6 47.57 -25.14 26.62
C VAL A 6 46.55 -26.08 27.28
N ILE A 7 45.27 -25.84 27.00
CA ILE A 7 44.38 -26.92 26.52
C ILE A 7 43.64 -26.39 25.29
N THR A 8 44.22 -26.73 24.13
CA THR A 8 43.57 -26.66 22.83
C THR A 8 42.36 -27.59 22.77
N SER A 9 41.34 -27.15 22.04
CA SER A 9 40.41 -28.02 21.31
C SER A 9 39.40 -28.82 22.14
N VAL A 10 38.26 -28.19 22.46
CA VAL A 10 36.97 -28.79 22.06
C VAL A 10 36.06 -27.70 21.51
N CYS A 11 35.74 -27.91 20.24
CA CYS A 11 34.71 -27.26 19.45
C CYS A 11 33.34 -27.38 20.15
N MET A 12 32.75 -26.28 20.61
CA MET A 12 31.29 -26.22 20.82
C MET A 12 30.81 -24.76 20.88
N SER A 13 30.48 -24.26 19.70
CA SER A 13 29.15 -23.67 19.48
C SER A 13 28.67 -22.62 20.47
N ILE A 14 29.13 -21.38 20.33
CA ILE A 14 28.22 -20.22 20.49
C ILE A 14 28.43 -19.27 19.30
N MET A 15 28.13 -19.81 18.12
CA MET A 15 27.60 -19.04 17.01
C MET A 15 26.12 -18.78 17.31
N LEU A 16 25.79 -17.68 17.98
CA LEU A 16 24.44 -17.13 17.91
C LEU A 16 24.50 -15.83 17.12
N SER A 17 24.31 -16.00 15.82
CA SER A 17 24.07 -14.98 14.82
C SER A 17 22.99 -13.99 15.28
N ALA A 18 23.37 -12.76 15.60
CA ALA A 18 22.46 -11.63 15.59
C ALA A 18 22.26 -11.18 14.13
N CYS A 19 21.53 -12.00 13.36
CA CYS A 19 21.05 -11.65 12.02
C CYS A 19 19.59 -12.06 11.90
N LYS A 20 18.71 -11.42 12.67
CA LYS A 20 17.25 -11.34 12.48
C LYS A 20 16.86 -9.98 13.06
N ASN A 21 16.33 -8.99 12.36
CA ASN A 21 15.41 -9.01 11.23
C ASN A 21 15.42 -7.58 10.61
N ILE A 22 16.05 -7.38 9.45
CA ILE A 22 15.95 -6.15 8.63
C ILE A 22 15.09 -6.38 7.38
N ALA A 23 14.44 -7.54 7.27
CA ALA A 23 13.65 -7.93 6.10
C ALA A 23 12.16 -7.52 6.16
N SER A 24 11.73 -6.65 7.09
CA SER A 24 10.32 -6.25 7.18
C SER A 24 9.96 -4.92 6.49
N ILE A 25 10.92 -4.22 5.88
CA ILE A 25 10.63 -2.93 5.21
C ILE A 25 10.15 -3.13 3.76
N SER A 26 10.39 -4.27 3.13
CA SER A 26 10.01 -4.50 1.71
C SER A 26 8.68 -5.24 1.50
N GLN A 27 8.12 -5.92 2.50
CA GLN A 27 6.90 -6.74 2.30
C GLN A 27 5.59 -5.94 2.21
N THR A 28 5.55 -4.69 2.69
CA THR A 28 4.33 -3.87 2.67
C THR A 28 4.06 -3.28 1.28
N ASP A 29 5.12 -2.89 0.57
CA ASP A 29 5.01 -2.20 -0.72
C ASP A 29 4.47 -3.15 -1.81
N ASN A 30 4.98 -4.39 -1.87
CA ASN A 30 4.55 -5.36 -2.87
C ASN A 30 3.04 -5.66 -2.77
N ARG A 31 2.50 -5.76 -1.55
CA ARG A 31 1.08 -6.11 -1.36
C ARG A 31 0.12 -5.04 -1.86
N LEU A 32 0.47 -3.76 -1.70
CA LEU A 32 -0.39 -2.66 -2.16
C LEU A 32 -0.32 -2.54 -3.69
N THR A 33 0.87 -2.70 -4.27
CA THR A 33 1.09 -2.80 -5.71
C THR A 33 0.25 -3.92 -6.33
N ASP A 34 0.26 -5.12 -5.75
CA ASP A 34 -0.55 -6.25 -6.22
C ASP A 34 -2.05 -5.94 -6.18
N ILE A 35 -2.50 -5.25 -5.12
CA ILE A 35 -3.90 -4.87 -4.97
C ILE A 35 -4.32 -3.84 -6.01
N ILE A 36 -3.51 -2.81 -6.23
CA ILE A 36 -3.80 -1.72 -7.18
C ILE A 36 -3.91 -2.25 -8.61
N ASN A 37 -3.09 -3.23 -8.98
CA ASN A 37 -3.07 -3.80 -10.32
C ASN A 37 -4.06 -4.96 -10.51
N SER A 38 -4.71 -5.42 -9.44
CA SER A 38 -5.73 -6.46 -9.52
C SER A 38 -6.98 -5.96 -10.26
N ALA A 39 -7.52 -6.77 -11.18
CA ALA A 39 -8.77 -6.44 -11.86
C ALA A 39 -9.96 -6.27 -10.90
N ASP A 40 -9.89 -6.92 -9.73
CA ASP A 40 -10.94 -6.98 -8.71
C ASP A 40 -10.95 -5.77 -7.76
N VAL A 41 -10.04 -4.80 -7.94
CA VAL A 41 -10.02 -3.57 -7.15
C VAL A 41 -10.73 -2.43 -7.87
N VAL A 42 -11.45 -1.63 -7.10
CA VAL A 42 -12.01 -0.35 -7.56
C VAL A 42 -11.10 0.77 -7.10
N LEU A 43 -10.51 1.47 -8.07
CA LEU A 43 -9.71 2.67 -7.86
C LEU A 43 -10.65 3.88 -7.78
N VAL A 44 -10.68 4.58 -6.65
CA VAL A 44 -11.60 5.68 -6.40
C VAL A 44 -10.82 6.97 -6.16
N ASP A 45 -10.95 7.90 -7.11
CA ASP A 45 -10.44 9.25 -6.99
C ASP A 45 -11.48 10.12 -6.26
N VAL A 46 -11.14 10.57 -5.04
CA VAL A 46 -12.08 11.31 -4.18
C VAL A 46 -12.03 12.83 -4.36
N ARG A 47 -11.27 13.31 -5.36
CA ARG A 47 -11.19 14.72 -5.72
C ARG A 47 -12.48 15.23 -6.36
N ILE A 48 -12.56 16.55 -6.50
CA ILE A 48 -13.64 17.18 -7.26
C ILE A 48 -13.56 16.80 -8.75
N PRO A 49 -14.69 16.79 -9.48
CA PRO A 49 -14.73 16.36 -10.88
C PRO A 49 -13.78 17.13 -11.81
N GLU A 50 -13.52 18.40 -11.53
CA GLU A 50 -12.61 19.26 -12.30
C GLU A 50 -11.19 18.69 -12.30
N GLN A 51 -10.68 18.36 -11.12
CA GLN A 51 -9.33 17.80 -10.94
C GLN A 51 -9.20 16.40 -11.52
N TYR A 52 -10.28 15.62 -11.49
CA TYR A 52 -10.32 14.31 -12.12
C TYR A 52 -10.24 14.42 -13.65
N ARG A 53 -10.96 15.39 -14.24
CA ARG A 53 -10.94 15.64 -15.70
C ARG A 53 -9.58 16.16 -16.20
N GLU A 54 -8.82 16.86 -15.36
CA GLU A 54 -7.44 17.27 -15.66
C GLU A 54 -6.46 16.09 -15.76
N GLY A 55 -6.84 14.92 -15.24
CA GLY A 55 -6.04 13.70 -15.28
C GLY A 55 -6.14 12.91 -13.98
N THR A 56 -6.06 11.58 -14.09
CA THR A 56 -6.14 10.65 -12.95
C THR A 56 -5.42 9.34 -13.29
N ALA A 57 -5.50 8.35 -12.40
CA ALA A 57 -4.99 7.01 -12.62
C ALA A 57 -5.89 6.20 -13.58
N ASP A 58 -5.30 5.22 -14.26
CA ASP A 58 -6.03 4.36 -15.20
C ASP A 58 -7.08 3.54 -14.47
N ARG A 59 -8.24 3.30 -15.10
CA ARG A 59 -9.40 2.59 -14.53
C ARG A 59 -9.98 3.22 -13.25
N ALA A 60 -9.55 4.43 -12.87
CA ALA A 60 -10.13 5.13 -11.73
C ALA A 60 -11.57 5.55 -12.02
N VAL A 61 -12.40 5.59 -10.97
CA VAL A 61 -13.72 6.21 -10.99
C VAL A 61 -13.72 7.42 -10.06
N ASN A 62 -14.39 8.49 -10.47
CA ASN A 62 -14.53 9.67 -9.61
C ASN A 62 -15.75 9.53 -8.69
N ILE A 63 -15.49 9.55 -7.38
CA ILE A 63 -16.51 9.68 -6.34
C ILE A 63 -16.04 10.77 -5.39
N PRO A 64 -16.41 12.04 -5.62
CA PRO A 64 -15.97 13.15 -4.79
C PRO A 64 -16.24 12.87 -3.31
N LEU A 65 -15.31 13.28 -2.44
CA LEU A 65 -15.40 12.98 -1.00
C LEU A 65 -16.75 13.35 -0.38
N ARG A 66 -17.36 14.47 -0.81
CA ARG A 66 -18.67 14.92 -0.33
C ARG A 66 -19.83 14.02 -0.75
N GLU A 67 -19.69 13.31 -1.86
CA GLU A 67 -20.70 12.39 -2.40
C GLU A 67 -20.50 10.96 -1.91
N LEU A 68 -19.28 10.62 -1.46
CA LEU A 68 -18.91 9.28 -1.00
C LEU A 68 -19.91 8.66 0.00
N PRO A 69 -20.41 9.38 1.04
CA PRO A 69 -21.39 8.82 1.96
C PRO A 69 -22.72 8.44 1.29
N LYS A 70 -23.15 9.18 0.27
CA LYS A 70 -24.40 8.94 -0.47
C LYS A 70 -24.25 7.76 -1.44
N ARG A 71 -23.05 7.57 -1.98
CA ARG A 71 -22.71 6.53 -2.97
C ARG A 71 -22.07 5.29 -2.37
N ILE A 72 -22.10 5.16 -1.04
CA ILE A 72 -21.43 4.09 -0.30
C ILE A 72 -21.87 2.68 -0.72
N ASN A 73 -23.12 2.54 -1.17
CA ASN A 73 -23.68 1.26 -1.60
C ASN A 73 -23.01 0.74 -2.89
N GLU A 74 -22.47 1.60 -3.75
CA GLU A 74 -21.77 1.20 -4.98
C GLU A 74 -20.44 0.46 -4.69
N LEU A 75 -19.92 0.64 -3.47
CA LEU A 75 -18.63 0.14 -3.01
C LEU A 75 -18.75 -1.07 -2.06
N LYS A 76 -19.96 -1.44 -1.64
CA LYS A 76 -20.18 -2.59 -0.75
C LYS A 76 -19.75 -3.90 -1.42
N GLY A 77 -19.05 -4.74 -0.67
CA GLY A 77 -18.55 -6.04 -1.14
C GLY A 77 -17.33 -5.97 -2.05
N LYS A 78 -16.85 -4.77 -2.41
CA LYS A 78 -15.69 -4.57 -3.28
C LYS A 78 -14.44 -4.24 -2.47
N LYS A 79 -13.27 -4.53 -3.03
CA LYS A 79 -11.99 -3.98 -2.55
C LYS A 79 -11.84 -2.59 -3.17
N VAL A 80 -11.57 -1.59 -2.34
CA VAL A 80 -11.48 -0.19 -2.78
C VAL A 80 -10.10 0.36 -2.48
N VAL A 81 -9.47 1.05 -3.42
CA VAL A 81 -8.31 1.90 -3.15
C VAL A 81 -8.74 3.34 -3.36
N VAL A 82 -8.65 4.17 -2.33
CA VAL A 82 -8.97 5.60 -2.41
C VAL A 82 -7.70 6.43 -2.49
N PHE A 83 -7.72 7.49 -3.28
CA PHE A 83 -6.59 8.41 -3.41
C PHE A 83 -7.06 9.81 -3.79
N CYS A 84 -6.20 10.81 -3.61
CA CYS A 84 -6.49 12.20 -3.98
C CYS A 84 -5.25 12.93 -4.51
N ASN A 85 -5.10 14.24 -4.24
CA ASN A 85 -3.89 14.99 -4.64
C ASN A 85 -2.75 14.87 -3.62
N LYS A 86 -3.06 14.84 -2.32
CA LYS A 86 -2.09 15.01 -1.23
C LYS A 86 -2.31 14.04 -0.05
N GLY A 87 -3.09 12.97 -0.23
CA GLY A 87 -3.48 12.04 0.85
C GLY A 87 -4.63 12.52 1.75
N ILE A 88 -4.74 13.83 2.05
CA ILE A 88 -5.70 14.37 3.04
C ILE A 88 -7.16 13.93 2.80
N GLN A 89 -7.66 14.02 1.57
CA GLN A 89 -9.05 13.60 1.27
C GLN A 89 -9.19 12.07 1.24
N ALA A 90 -8.11 11.35 0.90
CA ALA A 90 -8.09 9.89 0.93
C ALA A 90 -8.18 9.38 2.37
N ASP A 91 -7.49 10.02 3.33
CA ASP A 91 -7.60 9.72 4.77
C ASP A 91 -9.04 9.89 5.28
N GLN A 92 -9.70 10.97 4.86
CA GLN A 92 -11.11 11.23 5.20
C GLN A 92 -12.03 10.17 4.58
N ALA A 93 -11.79 9.80 3.32
CA ALA A 93 -12.52 8.72 2.65
C ALA A 93 -12.32 7.36 3.34
N MET A 94 -11.10 7.04 3.77
CA MET A 94 -10.78 5.81 4.51
C MET A 94 -11.60 5.70 5.80
N GLN A 95 -11.75 6.80 6.55
CA GLN A 95 -12.59 6.83 7.75
C GLN A 95 -14.06 6.54 7.43
N ILE A 96 -14.59 7.16 6.37
CA ILE A 96 -15.97 6.93 5.91
C ILE A 96 -16.17 5.46 5.50
N LEU A 97 -15.25 4.91 4.69
CA LEU A 97 -15.32 3.53 4.22
C LEU A 97 -15.21 2.52 5.35
N LYS A 98 -14.29 2.74 6.29
CA LYS A 98 -14.10 1.89 7.47
C LYS A 98 -15.35 1.88 8.35
N LYS A 99 -15.97 3.04 8.59
CA LYS A 99 -17.23 3.14 9.35
C LYS A 99 -18.37 2.32 8.71
N ASN A 100 -18.34 2.21 7.38
CA ASN A 100 -19.31 1.44 6.60
C ASN A 100 -18.89 -0.02 6.36
N ARG A 101 -17.82 -0.50 7.02
CA ARG A 101 -17.27 -1.87 6.90
C ARG A 101 -16.87 -2.24 5.47
N ILE A 102 -16.43 -1.27 4.68
CA ILE A 102 -15.88 -1.51 3.35
C ILE A 102 -14.38 -1.75 3.46
N LYS A 103 -13.89 -2.77 2.74
CA LYS A 103 -12.47 -3.11 2.66
C LYS A 103 -11.76 -2.10 1.76
N ALA A 104 -11.15 -1.11 2.39
CA ALA A 104 -10.49 0.00 1.72
C ALA A 104 -8.99 0.03 1.99
N TYR A 105 -8.23 0.59 1.05
CA TYR A 105 -6.79 0.79 1.09
C TYR A 105 -6.48 2.24 0.73
N ASP A 106 -5.47 2.82 1.38
CA ASP A 106 -5.02 4.17 1.07
C ASP A 106 -4.01 4.13 -0.07
N GLY A 107 -4.37 4.79 -1.17
CA GLY A 107 -3.55 4.98 -2.36
C GLY A 107 -2.73 6.27 -2.34
N THR A 108 -2.88 7.10 -1.30
CA THR A 108 -2.28 8.42 -1.09
C THR A 108 -2.63 9.43 -2.18
N THR A 109 -1.87 9.44 -3.27
CA THR A 109 -1.99 10.39 -4.37
C THR A 109 -2.29 9.69 -5.69
N TRP A 110 -3.03 10.34 -6.59
CA TRP A 110 -3.30 9.80 -7.92
C TRP A 110 -2.02 9.55 -8.73
N LYS A 111 -0.98 10.37 -8.51
CA LYS A 111 0.36 10.17 -9.11
C LYS A 111 1.05 8.92 -8.57
N ASN A 112 0.88 8.59 -7.30
CA ASN A 112 1.39 7.36 -6.72
C ASN A 112 0.75 6.13 -7.38
N ILE A 113 -0.58 6.15 -7.54
CA ILE A 113 -1.29 5.07 -8.26
C ILE A 113 -0.81 4.95 -9.69
N GLN A 114 -0.65 6.09 -10.38
CA GLN A 114 -0.15 6.11 -11.75
C GLN A 114 1.27 5.55 -11.84
N ALA A 115 2.17 5.90 -10.93
CA ALA A 115 3.54 5.34 -10.90
C ALA A 115 3.51 3.81 -10.75
N ILE A 116 2.67 3.29 -9.85
CA ILE A 116 2.49 1.86 -9.62
C ILE A 116 1.97 1.14 -10.88
N GLN A 117 1.03 1.75 -11.60
CA GLN A 117 0.50 1.20 -12.85
C GLN A 117 1.55 1.18 -13.97
N HIS A 118 2.39 2.22 -14.08
CA HIS A 118 3.44 2.29 -15.10
C HIS A 118 4.56 1.27 -14.84
N LEU A 119 4.96 1.05 -13.58
CA LEU A 119 6.00 0.06 -13.24
C LEU A 119 5.58 -1.35 -13.66
N ASN A 120 4.32 -1.73 -13.45
CA ASN A 120 3.82 -3.04 -13.88
C ASN A 120 3.77 -3.18 -15.41
N ASN A 121 3.57 -2.10 -16.15
CA ASN A 121 3.58 -2.16 -17.61
C ASN A 121 5.00 -2.35 -18.18
N THR A 122 6.03 -1.88 -17.48
CA THR A 122 7.44 -2.02 -17.91
C THR A 122 8.04 -3.38 -17.60
N GLU A 123 7.52 -4.13 -16.60
CA GLU A 123 7.98 -5.49 -16.30
C GLU A 123 7.33 -6.58 -17.16
N ASN A 124 6.29 -6.23 -17.92
CA ASN A 124 5.58 -7.12 -18.84
C ASN A 124 6.02 -6.93 -20.32
N HIS A 125 7.21 -6.36 -20.55
CA HIS A 125 7.90 -6.27 -21.84
C HIS A 125 9.34 -6.72 -21.67
#